data_AF-R4X155-F1
#
_entry.id   AF-R4X155-F1
#
_cell.length_a   1.000
_cell.length_b   1.000
_cell.length_c   1.000
_cell.angle_alpha   90.00
_cell.angle_beta   90.00
_cell.angle_gamma   90.00
#
_symmetry.space_group_name_H-M   'P 1'
#
loop_
_entity.id
_entity.type
_entity.pdbx_description
1 polymer ?
#
loop_
_entity_poly.entity_id
_entity_poly.type
_entity_poly.pdbx_seq_one_letter_code
_entity_poly.pdbx_strand_id
1 'polypeptide(L)' 'MEIENDAIVLRRPRNKTRQGWAEASKALAQSGDDALVMGEFGNADDAELKW' A
#
# COMPACT_ATOMS: atom_id res chain seq x y z
N MET A 1 -7.46 -25.47 5.95
CA MET A 1 -8.09 -26.63 5.27
C MET A 1 -9.55 -26.54 5.61
N GLU A 2 -10.41 -26.36 4.61
CA GLU A 2 -11.85 -26.19 4.78
C GLU A 2 -12.55 -27.29 3.99
N ILE A 3 -13.64 -27.83 4.55
CA ILE A 3 -14.46 -28.87 3.93
C ILE A 3 -15.84 -28.26 3.72
N GLU A 4 -16.34 -28.30 2.49
CA GLU A 4 -17.67 -27.79 2.13
C GLU A 4 -18.40 -28.88 1.33
N ASN A 5 -19.62 -29.25 1.73
CA ASN A 5 -20.44 -30.27 1.06
C ASN A 5 -19.68 -31.57 0.75
N ASP A 6 -19.00 -32.13 1.75
CA ASP A 6 -18.17 -33.34 1.65
C ASP A 6 -16.99 -33.25 0.67
N ALA A 7 -16.64 -32.04 0.22
CA ALA A 7 -15.47 -31.78 -0.62
C ALA A 7 -14.39 -31.00 0.14
N ILE A 8 -13.12 -31.39 -0.06
CA ILE A 8 -11.98 -30.61 0.43
C ILE A 8 -11.80 -29.39 -0.47
N VAL A 9 -11.95 -28.21 0.12
CA VAL A 9 -11.78 -26.95 -0.60
C VAL A 9 -10.35 -26.45 -0.41
N LEU A 10 -9.61 -26.45 -1.52
CA LEU A 10 -8.28 -25.85 -1.60
C LEU A 10 -8.39 -24.45 -2.20
N ARG A 11 -7.91 -23.45 -1.46
CA ARG A 11 -7.81 -22.07 -1.94
C ARG A 11 -6.36 -21.66 -2.04
N ARG A 12 -6.04 -20.82 -3.03
CA ARG A 12 -4.73 -20.18 -3.11
C ARG A 12 -4.51 -19.36 -1.82
N PRO A 13 -3.36 -19.51 -1.13
CA PRO A 13 -3.01 -18.65 -0.02
C PRO A 13 -3.07 -17.19 -0.45
N ARG A 14 -3.73 -16.36 0.37
CA ARG A 14 -3.74 -14.91 0.12
C ARG A 14 -2.37 -14.35 0.47
N ASN A 15 -1.92 -13.39 -0.34
CA ASN A 15 -0.79 -12.56 0.00
C ASN A 15 -1.05 -11.85 1.35
N LYS A 16 0.03 -11.54 2.07
CA LYS A 16 -0.09 -10.73 3.29
C LYS A 16 -0.59 -9.34 2.90
N THR A 17 -1.44 -8.76 3.75
CA THR A 17 -1.86 -7.36 3.57
C THR A 17 -0.62 -6.47 3.44
N ARG A 18 -0.62 -5.60 2.43
CA ARG A 18 0.48 -4.67 2.11
C ARG A 18 1.79 -5.32 1.65
N GLN A 19 1.78 -6.61 1.28
CA GLN A 19 2.93 -7.24 0.65
C GLN A 19 3.32 -6.45 -0.63
N GLY A 20 4.58 -6.04 -0.71
CA GLY A 20 5.14 -5.30 -1.86
C GLY A 20 4.88 -3.79 -1.84
N TRP A 21 4.21 -3.25 -0.81
CA TRP A 21 3.91 -1.82 -0.76
C TRP A 21 5.17 -0.97 -0.64
N ALA A 22 6.17 -1.38 0.15
CA ALA A 22 7.39 -0.59 0.33
C ALA A 22 8.15 -0.41 -0.99
N GLU A 23 8.28 -1.49 -1.78
CA GLU A 23 8.93 -1.46 -3.08
C GLU A 23 8.13 -0.63 -4.10
N ALA A 24 6.80 -0.77 -4.10
CA ALA A 24 5.92 0.02 -4.96
C ALA A 24 5.96 1.51 -4.61
N SER A 25 5.91 1.87 -3.33
CA SER A 25 6.04 3.26 -2.88
C SER A 25 7.40 3.86 -3.27
N LYS A 26 8.48 3.09 -3.14
CA LYS A 26 9.80 3.52 -3.59
C LYS A 26 9.84 3.76 -5.10
N ALA A 27 9.25 2.84 -5.89
CA ALA A 27 9.20 2.99 -7.34
C ALA A 27 8.40 4.22 -7.76
N LEU A 28 7.27 4.51 -7.08
CA LEU A 28 6.44 5.68 -7.31
C LEU A 28 7.20 6.99 -7.06
N ALA A 29 7.89 7.08 -5.91
CA ALA A 29 8.72 8.23 -5.58
C ALA A 29 9.90 8.40 -6.57
N GLN A 30 10.48 7.30 -7.06
CA GLN A 30 11.53 7.34 -8.07
C GLN A 30 11.03 7.81 -9.45
N SER A 31 9.78 7.50 -9.82
CA SER A 31 9.19 7.98 -11.06
C SER A 31 8.65 9.41 -10.96
N GLY A 32 8.53 9.96 -9.75
CA GLY A 32 7.91 11.27 -9.50
C GLY A 32 6.40 11.29 -9.77
N ASP A 33 5.77 10.11 -9.78
CA ASP A 33 4.33 9.93 -10.02
C ASP A 33 3.52 10.05 -8.69
N ASP A 34 4.17 10.57 -7.66
CA ASP A 34 3.60 10.98 -6.37
C ASP A 34 3.54 12.51 -6.21
N ALA A 35 3.78 13.27 -7.28
CA ALA A 35 3.72 14.73 -7.26
C ALA A 35 2.31 15.26 -6.96
N LEU A 36 2.23 16.31 -6.13
CA LEU A 36 0.97 16.98 -5.79
C LEU A 36 0.41 17.77 -6.97
N VAL A 37 -0.64 17.26 -7.60
CA VAL A 37 -1.30 17.93 -8.76
C VAL A 37 -2.10 19.19 -8.39
N MET A 38 -2.48 19.33 -7.12
CA MET A 38 -3.19 20.50 -6.59
C MET A 38 -2.25 21.52 -5.94
N GLY A 39 -0.93 21.30 -6.01
CA GLY A 39 0.07 22.10 -5.32
C GLY A 39 0.26 21.71 -3.85
N GLU A 40 1.16 22.42 -3.17
CA GLU A 40 1.46 22.22 -1.75
C GLU A 40 0.24 22.50 -0.88
N PHE A 41 -0.06 21.57 0.04
CA PHE A 41 -1.11 21.73 1.05
C PHE A 41 -0.53 21.40 2.43
N GLY A 42 0.30 22.31 2.94
CA GLY A 42 0.79 22.22 4.31
C GLY A 42 -0.28 22.67 5.30
N ASN A 43 -0.44 21.93 6.40
CA ASN A 43 -1.19 22.42 7.55
C ASN A 43 -0.39 23.53 8.25
N ALA A 44 -1.09 24.42 8.98
CA ALA A 44 -0.45 25.53 9.69
C ALA A 44 0.67 25.11 10.65
N ASP A 45 0.57 23.89 11.19
CA ASP A 45 1.50 23.35 12.18
C ASP A 45 2.56 22.39 11.57
N ASP A 46 2.57 22.19 10.25
CA ASP A 46 3.53 21.27 9.60
C ASP A 46 4.97 21.81 9.59
N ALA A 47 5.18 23.09 9.91
CA ALA A 47 6.47 23.76 9.87
C ALA A 47 7.54 23.12 10.78
N GLU A 48 7.13 22.42 11.84
CA GLU A 48 8.04 21.76 12.79
C GLU A 48 8.28 20.27 12.49
N LEU A 49 7.54 19.68 11.54
CA LEU A 49 7.66 18.27 11.21
C LEU A 49 8.93 18.00 10.41
N LYS A 50 9.71 17.02 10.87
CA LYS A 50 10.89 16.50 10.17
C LYS A 50 10.65 15.04 9.82
N TRP A 51 10.88 14.72 8.54
CA TRP A 51 10.91 13.36 8.02
C TRP A 51 12.14 12.60 8.49
#